data_AF-A0A5J4SEC6-F1
#
_entry.id   AF-A0A5J4SEC6-F1
#
_cell.length_a   1.000
_cell.length_b   1.000
_cell.length_c   1.000
_cell.angle_alpha   90.00
_cell.angle_beta   90.00
_cell.angle_gamma   90.00
#
_symmetry.space_group_name_H-M   'P 1'
#
loop_
_entity.id
_entity.type
_entity.pdbx_description
1 polymer ?
#
loop_
_entity_poly.entity_id
_entity_poly.type
_entity_poly.pdbx_seq_one_letter_code
_entity_poly.pdbx_strand_id
1 'polypeptide(L)'
;MWKDFFYFTRSERRGIMVLIALIVIVITVGFLFSEYQKKKEIADTAFSQKEYDDFPVSLHEKKPKPISRSLKEQKEIVLTPFDPNTTDSVTFLRMGLSSRLVNNIFRYRAKGGVCCIWIKRS
;
A
#
# COMPACT_ATOMS: atom_id res chain seq x y z
N MET A 1 -36.57 -17.74 -38.39
CA MET A 1 -37.23 -16.80 -37.44
C MET A 1 -36.37 -15.57 -37.13
N TRP A 2 -35.47 -15.14 -38.02
CA TRP A 2 -34.65 -13.92 -37.82
C TRP A 2 -35.14 -12.73 -38.69
N LYS A 3 -36.11 -12.97 -39.57
CA LYS A 3 -36.64 -11.99 -40.53
C LYS A 3 -37.58 -10.97 -39.88
N ASP A 4 -38.12 -11.27 -38.71
CA ASP A 4 -39.10 -10.43 -38.03
C ASP A 4 -38.46 -9.28 -37.22
N PHE A 5 -37.17 -9.41 -36.86
CA PHE A 5 -36.43 -8.35 -36.17
C PHE A 5 -36.16 -7.10 -37.04
N PHE A 6 -36.38 -7.17 -38.35
CA PHE A 6 -36.05 -6.09 -39.31
C PHE A 6 -37.25 -5.25 -39.79
N TYR A 7 -38.45 -5.45 -39.24
CA TYR A 7 -39.64 -4.66 -39.60
C TYR A 7 -39.81 -3.34 -38.81
N PHE A 8 -38.71 -2.74 -38.33
CA PHE A 8 -38.74 -1.42 -37.73
C PHE A 8 -39.08 -0.33 -38.76
N THR A 9 -39.91 0.64 -38.35
CA THR A 9 -40.30 1.81 -39.14
C THR A 9 -39.09 2.68 -39.52
N ARG A 10 -39.23 3.52 -40.56
CA ARG A 10 -38.10 4.32 -41.09
C ARG A 10 -37.45 5.25 -40.04
N SER A 11 -38.21 5.69 -39.04
CA SER A 11 -37.74 6.48 -37.91
C SER A 11 -36.98 5.63 -36.89
N GLU A 12 -37.48 4.45 -36.55
CA GLU A 12 -36.84 3.53 -35.58
C GLU A 12 -35.49 3.03 -36.06
N ARG A 13 -35.34 2.76 -37.37
CA ARG A 13 -34.05 2.36 -37.95
C ARG A 13 -32.96 3.43 -37.77
N ARG A 14 -33.32 4.71 -37.86
CA ARG A 14 -32.37 5.80 -37.62
C ARG A 14 -31.93 5.82 -36.16
N GLY A 15 -32.86 5.62 -35.22
CA GLY A 15 -32.56 5.51 -33.79
C GLY A 15 -31.61 4.35 -33.48
N ILE A 16 -31.87 3.17 -34.04
CA ILE A 16 -31.01 1.98 -33.84
C ILE A 16 -29.62 2.22 -34.44
N MET A 17 -29.53 2.79 -35.65
CA MET A 17 -28.24 3.10 -36.28
C MET A 17 -27.43 4.12 -35.45
N VAL A 18 -28.08 5.15 -34.90
CA VAL A 18 -27.43 6.12 -34.00
C VAL A 18 -26.96 5.45 -32.72
N LEU A 19 -27.78 4.59 -32.12
CA LEU A 19 -27.43 3.88 -30.88
C LEU A 19 -26.22 2.96 -31.08
N ILE A 20 -26.19 2.18 -32.16
CA ILE A 20 -25.06 1.32 -32.50
C ILE A 20 -23.80 2.15 -32.74
N ALA A 21 -23.91 3.26 -33.49
CA ALA A 21 -22.78 4.15 -33.73
C ALA A 21 -22.21 4.70 -32.41
N LEU A 22 -23.07 5.11 -31.47
CA LEU A 22 -22.65 5.60 -30.16
C LEU A 22 -21.91 4.52 -29.36
N ILE A 23 -22.43 3.29 -29.32
CA ILE A 23 -21.77 2.16 -28.66
C ILE A 23 -20.38 1.90 -29.26
N VAL A 24 -20.27 1.91 -30.59
CA VAL A 24 -18.99 1.75 -31.28
C VAL A 24 -18.01 2.86 -30.91
N ILE A 25 -18.47 4.12 -30.85
CA ILE A 25 -17.64 5.26 -30.43
C ILE A 25 -17.10 5.09 -29.00
N VAL A 26 -17.94 4.65 -28.06
CA VAL A 26 -17.50 4.44 -26.67
C VAL A 26 -16.44 3.33 -26.60
N ILE A 27 -16.63 2.24 -27.34
CA ILE A 27 -15.67 1.14 -27.40
C ILE A 27 -14.35 1.58 -28.03
N THR A 28 -14.39 2.32 -29.14
CA THR A 28 -13.17 2.80 -29.81
C THR A 28 -12.39 3.78 -28.94
N VAL A 29 -13.08 4.69 -28.24
CA VAL A 29 -12.44 5.61 -27.29
C VAL A 29 -11.80 4.85 -26.14
N GLY A 30 -12.49 3.86 -25.56
CA GLY A 30 -11.93 3.01 -24.50
C GLY A 30 -10.71 2.21 -24.96
N PHE A 31 -10.75 1.64 -26.17
CA PHE A 31 -9.64 0.90 -26.75
C PHE A 31 -8.42 1.79 -27.02
N LEU A 32 -8.64 2.99 -27.59
CA LEU A 32 -7.57 3.97 -27.77
C LEU A 32 -6.95 4.37 -26.41
N PHE A 33 -7.76 4.63 -25.38
CA PHE A 33 -7.27 4.97 -24.03
C PHE A 33 -6.47 3.83 -23.38
N SER A 34 -6.88 2.58 -23.58
CA SER A 34 -6.16 1.40 -23.07
C SER A 34 -4.73 1.31 -23.63
N GLU A 35 -4.53 1.63 -24.91
CA GLU A 35 -3.22 1.59 -25.54
C GLU A 35 -2.30 2.73 -25.04
N TYR A 36 -2.87 3.92 -24.78
CA TYR A 36 -2.15 5.03 -24.14
C TYR A 36 -1.76 4.72 -22.69
N GLN A 37 -2.65 4.09 -21.91
CA GLN A 37 -2.38 3.70 -20.53
C GLN A 37 -1.33 2.58 -20.46
N LYS A 38 -1.37 1.58 -21.35
CA LYS A 38 -0.31 0.56 -21.45
C LYS A 38 1.05 1.16 -21.75
N LYS A 39 1.14 2.15 -22.66
CA LYS A 39 2.41 2.84 -22.92
C LYS A 39 2.91 3.62 -21.70
N LYS A 40 2.01 4.18 -20.89
CA LYS A 40 2.36 4.88 -19.66
C LYS A 40 2.86 3.90 -18.58
N GLU A 41 2.18 2.78 -18.37
CA GLU A 41 2.66 1.72 -17.46
C GLU A 41 3.98 1.10 -17.93
N ILE A 42 4.18 0.86 -19.23
CA ILE A 42 5.45 0.34 -19.76
C ILE A 42 6.57 1.39 -19.64
N ALA A 43 6.28 2.68 -19.86
CA ALA A 43 7.26 3.75 -19.69
C ALA A 43 7.65 3.93 -18.21
N ASP A 44 6.67 3.93 -17.30
CA ASP A 44 6.91 4.07 -15.86
C ASP A 44 7.62 2.83 -15.28
N THR A 45 7.27 1.61 -15.72
CA THR A 45 7.99 0.38 -15.32
C THR A 45 9.39 0.29 -15.90
N ALA A 46 9.62 0.74 -17.14
CA ALA A 46 10.95 0.80 -17.74
C ALA A 46 11.83 1.91 -17.12
N PHE A 47 11.23 3.01 -16.67
CA PHE A 47 11.93 4.03 -15.88
C PHE A 47 12.26 3.52 -14.47
N SER A 48 11.31 2.83 -13.81
CA SER A 48 11.53 2.21 -12.52
C SER A 48 12.60 1.12 -12.56
N GLN A 49 12.59 0.23 -13.56
CA GLN A 49 13.62 -0.81 -13.70
C GLN A 49 15.03 -0.23 -13.86
N LYS A 50 15.20 0.84 -14.65
CA LYS A 50 16.48 1.55 -14.76
C LYS A 50 16.94 2.15 -13.43
N GLU A 51 16.00 2.62 -12.63
CA GLU A 51 16.29 3.14 -11.29
C GLU A 51 16.64 1.98 -10.33
N TYR A 52 15.94 0.84 -10.38
CA TYR A 52 16.27 -0.36 -9.60
C TYR A 52 17.60 -1.01 -9.97
N ASP A 53 18.02 -0.97 -11.24
CA ASP A 53 19.28 -1.57 -11.69
C ASP A 53 20.50 -0.69 -11.37
N ASP A 54 20.31 0.61 -11.12
CA ASP A 54 21.35 1.54 -10.65
C ASP A 54 21.53 1.49 -9.11
N PHE A 55 20.49 1.10 -8.37
CA PHE A 55 20.56 0.91 -6.91
C PHE A 55 21.49 -0.22 -6.40
N PRO A 56 21.61 -1.43 -7.00
CA PRO A 56 22.46 -2.51 -6.47
C PRO A 56 23.95 -2.16 -6.48
N VAL A 57 24.38 -1.28 -7.40
CA VAL A 57 25.78 -0.81 -7.45
C VAL A 57 26.04 0.17 -6.30
N SER A 58 25.06 1.04 -5.98
CA SER A 58 25.18 1.99 -4.87
C SER A 58 25.15 1.35 -3.47
N LEU A 59 24.60 0.14 -3.33
CA LEU A 59 24.60 -0.60 -2.07
C LEU A 59 25.90 -1.38 -1.82
N HIS A 60 26.60 -1.81 -2.88
CA HIS A 60 27.86 -2.54 -2.73
C HIS A 60 29.08 -1.62 -2.51
N GLU A 61 29.02 -0.35 -2.93
CA GLU A 61 30.14 0.58 -2.76
C GLU A 61 30.00 1.54 -1.57
N LYS A 62 28.83 1.59 -0.94
CA LYS A 62 28.63 2.36 0.29
C LYS A 62 29.11 1.57 1.50
N LYS A 63 30.44 1.46 1.62
CA LYS A 63 31.11 1.25 2.92
C LYS A 63 30.36 2.10 3.96
N PRO A 64 29.98 1.55 5.13
CA PRO A 64 29.22 2.31 6.11
C PRO A 64 30.08 3.51 6.54
N LYS A 65 29.73 4.69 6.03
CA LYS A 65 30.16 5.95 6.64
C LYS A 65 29.69 5.88 8.10
N PRO A 66 30.56 6.09 9.10
CA PRO A 66 30.13 6.12 10.49
C PRO A 66 29.28 7.37 10.64
N ILE A 67 27.97 7.20 10.48
CA ILE A 67 27.00 8.16 10.97
C ILE A 67 27.14 8.07 12.48
N SER A 68 27.77 9.09 13.05
CA SER A 68 27.70 9.46 14.46
C SER A 68 26.25 9.77 14.83
N ARG A 69 25.41 8.75 14.85
CA ARG A 69 24.16 8.71 15.60
C ARG A 69 24.39 7.61 16.61
N SER A 70 24.92 8.05 17.75
CA SER A 70 24.92 7.38 19.05
C SER A 70 24.52 5.92 18.94
N LEU A 71 25.52 5.02 19.02
CA LEU A 71 25.35 3.60 19.29
C LEU A 71 24.18 3.41 20.27
N LYS A 72 22.99 3.14 19.73
CA LYS A 72 21.89 2.68 20.55
C LYS A 72 22.14 1.20 20.60
N GLU A 73 23.02 0.86 21.54
CA GLU A 73 23.22 -0.43 22.17
C GLU A 73 22.20 -1.43 21.63
N GLN A 74 22.66 -2.41 20.85
CA GLN A 74 21.86 -3.58 20.48
C GLN A 74 21.54 -4.30 21.78
N LYS A 75 20.53 -3.79 22.48
CA LYS A 75 20.05 -4.32 23.73
C LYS A 75 19.32 -5.59 23.35
N GLU A 76 19.94 -6.70 23.72
CA GLU A 76 19.41 -8.04 23.61
C GLU A 76 17.91 -8.00 23.95
N ILE A 77 17.07 -8.20 22.94
CA ILE A 77 15.61 -8.13 23.08
C ILE A 77 15.21 -9.41 23.81
N VAL A 78 15.33 -9.40 25.13
CA VAL A 78 14.84 -10.49 25.96
C VAL A 78 13.33 -10.38 25.96
N LEU A 79 12.69 -11.24 25.17
CA LEU A 79 11.23 -11.40 25.10
C LEU A 79 10.75 -12.04 26.41
N THR A 80 10.68 -11.23 27.46
CA THR A 80 10.09 -11.60 28.74
C THR A 80 8.59 -11.37 28.70
N PRO A 81 7.78 -12.24 29.35
CA PRO A 81 6.35 -11.98 29.51
C PRO A 81 6.16 -10.72 30.36
N PHE A 82 5.28 -9.82 29.92
CA PHE A 82 4.97 -8.59 30.63
C PHE A 82 3.46 -8.31 30.59
N ASP A 83 2.95 -7.66 31.63
CA ASP A 83 1.56 -7.21 31.69
C ASP A 83 1.49 -5.70 31.35
N PRO A 84 0.86 -5.31 30.24
CA PRO A 84 0.81 -3.90 29.80
C PRO A 84 0.09 -2.97 30.78
N ASN A 85 -0.74 -3.50 31.69
CA ASN A 85 -1.51 -2.70 32.64
C ASN A 85 -0.78 -2.46 33.96
N THR A 86 0.36 -3.10 34.18
CA THR A 86 1.15 -3.00 35.42
C THR A 86 2.63 -2.72 35.17
N THR A 87 3.13 -2.94 33.95
CA THR A 87 4.56 -2.82 33.60
C THR A 87 5.09 -1.38 33.63
N ASP A 88 6.34 -1.24 34.08
CA ASP A 88 7.09 0.01 34.17
C ASP A 88 7.77 0.44 32.86
N SER A 89 8.09 1.73 32.76
CA SER A 89 8.73 2.35 31.59
C SER A 89 10.09 1.72 31.27
N VAL A 90 10.86 1.36 32.30
CA VAL A 90 12.19 0.75 32.17
C VAL A 90 12.09 -0.63 31.53
N THR A 91 11.11 -1.42 31.93
CA THR A 91 10.88 -2.76 31.38
C THR A 91 10.43 -2.65 29.92
N PHE A 92 9.55 -1.70 29.58
CA PHE A 92 9.17 -1.46 28.18
C PHE A 92 10.35 -1.07 27.30
N LEU A 93 11.24 -0.21 27.79
CA LEU A 93 12.44 0.18 27.06
C LEU A 93 13.43 -0.99 26.91
N ARG A 94 13.52 -1.88 27.92
CA ARG A 94 14.33 -3.11 27.84
C ARG A 94 13.78 -4.10 26.80
N MET A 95 12.46 -4.14 26.61
CA MET A 95 11.79 -4.97 25.61
C MET A 95 11.84 -4.39 24.19
N GLY A 96 12.47 -3.22 24.01
CA GLY A 96 12.62 -2.58 22.71
C GLY A 96 11.45 -1.70 22.29
N LEU A 97 10.48 -1.41 23.17
CA LEU A 97 9.44 -0.43 22.86
C LEU A 97 10.07 0.98 22.79
N SER A 98 9.68 1.75 21.77
CA SER A 98 10.10 3.15 21.67
C SER A 98 9.52 3.99 22.81
N SER A 99 10.26 5.00 23.28
CA SER A 99 9.79 5.90 24.36
C SER A 99 8.45 6.58 24.04
N ARG A 100 8.18 6.83 22.75
CA ARG A 100 6.89 7.38 22.28
C ARG A 100 5.73 6.41 22.53
N LEU A 101 5.94 5.12 22.24
CA LEU A 101 4.94 4.08 22.46
C LEU A 101 4.65 3.89 23.95
N VAL A 102 5.69 3.90 24.78
CA VAL A 102 5.58 3.84 26.25
C VAL A 102 4.72 5.00 26.80
N ASN A 103 4.96 6.23 26.33
CA ASN A 103 4.16 7.38 26.73
C ASN A 103 2.69 7.28 26.30
N ASN A 104 2.41 6.72 25.12
CA ASN A 104 1.05 6.50 24.67
C ASN A 104 0.31 5.49 25.56
N ILE A 105 0.99 4.42 25.98
CA ILE A 105 0.44 3.41 26.90
C ILE A 105 0.09 4.06 28.26
N PHE A 106 0.97 4.90 28.81
CA PHE A 106 0.67 5.60 30.07
C PHE A 106 -0.50 6.57 29.96
N ARG A 107 -0.59 7.33 28.86
CA ARG A 107 -1.73 8.22 28.60
C ARG A 107 -3.04 7.44 28.48
N TYR A 108 -3.00 6.26 27.88
CA TYR A 108 -4.16 5.38 27.74
C TYR A 108 -4.61 4.85 29.11
N ARG A 109 -3.68 4.39 29.96
CA ARG A 109 -3.95 3.98 31.35
C ARG A 109 -4.53 5.12 32.20
N ALA A 110 -3.96 6.31 32.09
CA ALA A 110 -4.43 7.49 32.83
C ALA A 110 -5.87 7.90 32.47
N LYS A 111 -6.33 7.55 31.27
CA LYS A 111 -7.73 7.74 30.83
C LYS A 111 -8.67 6.60 31.27
N GLY A 112 -8.19 5.66 32.08
CA GLY A 112 -8.94 4.48 32.50
C GLY A 112 -9.01 3.36 31.44
N GLY A 113 -8.23 3.48 30.36
CA GLY A 113 -8.15 2.44 29.34
C GLY A 113 -7.42 1.21 29.87
N VAL A 114 -8.07 0.04 29.76
CA VAL A 114 -7.45 -1.25 30.06
C VAL A 114 -6.92 -1.84 28.76
N CYS A 115 -5.66 -2.24 28.74
CA CYS A 115 -5.04 -2.90 27.61
C CYS A 115 -5.36 -4.40 27.68
N CYS A 116 -6.18 -4.90 26.75
CA CYS A 116 -6.59 -6.31 26.71
C CYS A 116 -5.56 -7.22 26.02
N ILE A 117 -4.40 -6.69 25.61
CA ILE A 117 -3.36 -7.46 24.94
C ILE A 117 -2.56 -8.23 26.00
N TRP A 118 -2.86 -9.51 26.14
CA TRP A 118 -2.00 -10.45 26.85
C TRP A 118 -0.98 -11.01 25.86
N ILE A 119 0.25 -10.48 25.87
CA ILE A 119 1.37 -11.12 25.17
C ILE A 119 1.81 -12.30 26.04
N LYS A 120 0.99 -13.35 26.06
CA LYS A 120 1.32 -14.64 26.66
C LYS A 120 1.96 -15.46 25.54
N ARG A 121 3.29 -15.57 25.51
CA ARG A 121 3.96 -16.49 24.60
C ARG A 121 4.01 -17.86 25.28
N SER A 122 3.34 -18.85 24.68
CA SER A 122 3.63 -20.27 24.89
C SER A 122 4.81 -20.69 24.03
#